data_AF-A0A9D4WZZ4-F1
#
_entry.id   AF-A0A9D4WZZ4-F1
#
_cell.length_a   1.000
_cell.length_b   1.000
_cell.length_c   1.000
_cell.angle_alpha   90.00
_cell.angle_beta   90.00
_cell.angle_gamma   90.00
#
_symmetry.space_group_name_H-M   'P 1'
#
loop_
_entity.id
_entity.type
_entity.pdbx_description
1 polymer ?
#
loop_
_entity_poly.entity_id
_entity_poly.type
_entity_poly.pdbx_seq_one_letter_code
_entity_poly.pdbx_strand_id
1 'polypeptide(L)'
;MGRELKIGVEVEKGEDDGLFTKENVCEAVKLVMDDENEIGREVRANHAKVRNLLLSHDLESSCVDGFCEKLQELVRYPSQSDA
;
A
#
# COMPACT_ATOMS: atom_id res chain seq x y z
N MET A 1 6.42 -0.30 5.25
CA MET A 1 5.47 -1.14 4.50
C MET A 1 5.91 -1.49 3.09
N GLY A 2 6.10 -0.55 2.15
CA GLY A 2 6.36 -0.90 0.72
C GLY A 2 7.55 -1.84 0.48
N ARG A 3 8.69 -1.56 1.14
CA ARG A 3 9.87 -2.44 1.13
C ARG A 3 9.63 -3.78 1.82
N GLU A 4 8.97 -3.79 2.97
CA GLU A 4 8.68 -5.00 3.76
C GLU A 4 7.73 -5.95 3.02
N LEU A 5 6.73 -5.38 2.34
CA LEU A 5 5.76 -6.12 1.52
C LEU A 5 6.31 -6.44 0.13
N LYS A 6 7.46 -5.87 -0.24
CA LYS A 6 8.11 -6.02 -1.55
C LYS A 6 7.11 -5.82 -2.71
N ILE A 7 6.36 -4.72 -2.68
CA ILE A 7 5.33 -4.39 -3.69
C ILE A 7 5.80 -3.36 -4.72
N GLY A 8 7.09 -3.02 -4.69
CA GLY A 8 7.71 -2.07 -5.60
C GLY A 8 9.22 -2.11 -5.48
N VAL A 9 9.88 -1.33 -6.33
CA VAL A 9 11.34 -1.16 -6.36
C VAL A 9 11.67 0.28 -6.12
N GLU A 10 12.88 0.54 -5.68
CA GLU A 10 13.37 1.89 -5.48
C GLU A 10 14.37 2.26 -6.56
N VAL A 11 14.34 3.53 -6.93
CA VAL A 11 15.31 4.09 -7.85
C VAL A 11 16.48 4.62 -7.03
N GLU A 12 17.70 4.27 -7.42
CA GLU A 12 18.90 4.86 -6.83
C GLU A 12 18.98 6.36 -7.19
N LYS A 13 19.21 7.19 -6.17
CA LYS A 13 19.47 8.63 -6.33
C LYS A 13 20.98 8.89 -6.26
N GLY A 14 21.44 9.96 -6.91
CA GLY A 14 22.79 10.47 -6.75
C GLY A 14 23.07 10.81 -5.29
N GLU A 15 24.22 10.38 -4.78
CA GLU A 15 24.58 10.60 -3.36
C GLU A 15 24.79 12.08 -3.05
N ASP A 16 25.36 12.83 -4.01
CA ASP A 16 25.76 14.23 -3.83
C ASP A 16 24.62 15.24 -4.12
N ASP A 17 23.83 15.01 -5.17
CA ASP A 17 22.77 15.92 -5.62
C ASP A 17 21.37 15.48 -5.17
N GLY A 18 21.22 14.22 -4.72
CA GLY A 18 19.95 13.62 -4.34
C GLY A 18 18.98 13.43 -5.52
N LEU A 19 19.44 13.58 -6.76
CA LEU A 19 18.60 13.54 -7.96
C LEU A 19 18.53 12.13 -8.54
N PHE A 20 17.46 11.86 -9.28
CA PHE A 20 17.35 10.64 -10.07
C PHE A 20 17.84 10.89 -11.49
N THR A 21 18.69 10.01 -12.01
CA THR A 21 19.09 10.01 -13.41
C THR A 21 18.06 9.27 -14.26
N LYS A 22 17.97 9.61 -15.55
CA LYS A 22 17.08 8.88 -16.48
C LYS A 22 17.51 7.41 -16.61
N GLU A 23 18.80 7.13 -16.47
CA GLU A 23 19.39 5.79 -16.50
C GLU A 23 18.87 4.94 -15.34
N ASN A 24 18.96 5.44 -14.10
CA ASN A 24 18.53 4.71 -12.91
C ASN A 24 17.00 4.45 -12.93
N VAL A 25 16.22 5.44 -13.39
CA VAL A 25 14.77 5.26 -13.58
C VAL A 25 14.48 4.19 -14.64
N CYS A 26 15.19 4.23 -15.77
CA CYS A 26 15.02 3.24 -16.85
C CYS A 26 15.34 1.83 -16.38
N GLU A 27 16.38 1.66 -15.56
CA GLU A 27 16.75 0.37 -14.96
C GLU A 27 15.65 -0.14 -14.02
N ALA A 28 15.15 0.69 -13.11
CA ALA A 28 14.06 0.31 -12.21
C ALA A 28 12.78 -0.10 -12.98
N VAL A 29 12.44 0.63 -14.05
CA VAL A 29 11.31 0.27 -14.93
C VAL A 29 11.55 -1.08 -15.60
N LYS A 30 12.73 -1.29 -16.20
CA LYS A 30 13.07 -2.57 -16.85
C LYS A 30 13.00 -3.73 -15.86
N LEU A 31 13.52 -3.55 -14.65
CA LEU A 31 13.53 -4.58 -13.62
C LEU A 31 12.11 -5.00 -13.21
N VAL A 32 11.16 -4.05 -13.14
CA VAL A 32 9.75 -4.34 -12.84
C VAL A 32 8.98 -4.87 -14.05
N MET A 33 9.35 -4.49 -15.26
CA MET A 33 8.60 -4.82 -16.48
C MET A 33 9.08 -6.09 -17.17
N ASP A 34 10.30 -6.54 -16.88
CA ASP A 34 10.82 -7.81 -17.39
C ASP A 34 10.10 -8.99 -16.73
N ASP A 35 9.52 -9.87 -17.55
CA ASP A 35 8.80 -11.06 -17.11
C ASP A 35 9.73 -12.20 -16.67
N GLU A 36 10.96 -12.20 -17.17
CA GLU A 36 11.98 -13.18 -16.81
C GLU A 36 12.75 -12.78 -15.54
N ASN A 37 12.65 -11.52 -15.12
CA ASN A 37 13.27 -11.01 -13.90
C ASN A 37 12.52 -11.49 -12.64
N GLU A 38 13.24 -12.17 -11.74
CA GLU A 38 12.67 -12.71 -10.49
C GLU A 38 12.14 -11.63 -9.55
N ILE A 39 12.86 -10.51 -9.42
CA ILE A 39 12.42 -9.39 -8.56
C ILE A 39 11.15 -8.77 -9.15
N GLY A 40 11.11 -8.57 -10.47
CA GLY A 40 9.91 -8.09 -11.17
C GLY A 40 8.69 -8.99 -10.94
N ARG A 41 8.86 -10.32 -11.06
CA ARG A 41 7.80 -11.29 -10.76
C ARG A 41 7.34 -11.24 -9.30
N GLU A 42 8.27 -11.21 -8.34
CA GLU A 42 7.95 -11.12 -6.91
C GLU A 42 7.13 -9.86 -6.62
N VAL A 43 7.58 -8.70 -7.12
CA VAL A 43 6.91 -7.41 -6.96
C VAL A 43 5.48 -7.45 -7.52
N ARG A 44 5.28 -7.94 -8.75
CA ARG A 44 3.95 -8.02 -9.37
C ARG A 44 3.02 -8.96 -8.61
N ALA A 45 3.52 -10.11 -8.17
CA ALA A 45 2.74 -11.08 -7.41
C ALA A 45 2.31 -10.54 -6.04
N ASN A 46 3.22 -9.88 -5.32
CA ASN A 46 2.91 -9.27 -4.03
C ASN A 46 1.98 -8.08 -4.17
N HIS A 47 2.20 -7.22 -5.17
CA HIS A 47 1.31 -6.12 -5.49
C HIS A 47 -0.11 -6.60 -5.79
N ALA A 48 -0.26 -7.70 -6.56
CA ALA A 48 -1.57 -8.30 -6.83
C ALA A 48 -2.27 -8.81 -5.56
N LYS A 49 -1.54 -9.47 -4.64
CA LYS A 49 -2.08 -9.91 -3.34
C LYS A 49 -2.57 -8.73 -2.51
N VAL A 50 -1.75 -7.67 -2.39
CA VAL A 50 -2.12 -6.46 -1.63
C VAL A 50 -3.31 -5.77 -2.26
N ARG A 51 -3.32 -5.63 -3.60
CA ARG A 51 -4.47 -5.07 -4.33
C ARG A 51 -5.75 -5.87 -4.05
N ASN A 52 -5.70 -7.19 -4.12
CA ASN A 52 -6.87 -8.03 -3.91
C ASN A 52 -7.37 -7.98 -2.46
N LEU A 53 -6.47 -7.90 -1.49
CA LEU A 53 -6.83 -7.68 -0.09
C LEU A 53 -7.55 -6.34 0.10
N LEU A 54 -6.97 -5.26 -0.44
CA LEU A 54 -7.53 -3.90 -0.30
C LEU A 54 -8.85 -3.72 -1.04
N LEU A 55 -9.05 -4.42 -2.16
CA LEU A 55 -10.29 -4.41 -2.93
C LEU A 55 -11.28 -5.50 -2.48
N SER A 56 -10.97 -6.28 -1.44
CA SER A 56 -11.91 -7.26 -0.93
C SER A 56 -13.10 -6.52 -0.31
N HIS A 57 -14.30 -6.87 -0.75
CA HIS A 57 -15.56 -6.30 -0.23
C HIS A 57 -15.62 -6.41 1.29
N ASP A 58 -15.13 -7.52 1.84
CA ASP A 58 -15.11 -7.79 3.27
C ASP A 58 -14.27 -6.77 4.06
N LEU A 59 -13.13 -6.30 3.52
CA LEU A 59 -12.26 -5.36 4.21
C LEU A 59 -12.79 -3.92 4.13
N GLU A 60 -13.26 -3.50 2.96
CA GLU A 60 -13.78 -2.13 2.76
C GLU A 60 -15.06 -1.92 3.57
N SER A 61 -16.03 -2.84 3.44
CA SER A 61 -17.31 -2.69 4.13
C SER A 61 -17.14 -2.80 5.64
N SER A 62 -16.43 -3.82 6.14
CA SER A 62 -16.26 -4.00 7.60
C SER A 62 -15.56 -2.83 8.29
N CYS A 63 -14.63 -2.16 7.61
CA CYS A 63 -13.96 -1.00 8.16
C CYS A 63 -14.91 0.19 8.31
N VAL A 64 -15.70 0.49 7.27
CA VAL A 64 -16.69 1.58 7.28
C VAL A 64 -17.86 1.25 8.19
N ASP A 65 -18.39 0.02 8.12
CA ASP A 65 -19.49 -0.47 8.95
C ASP A 65 -19.11 -0.43 10.43
N GLY A 66 -17.95 -0.99 10.79
CA GLY A 66 -17.46 -0.96 12.18
C GLY A 66 -17.16 0.45 12.69
N PHE A 67 -16.77 1.38 11.82
CA PHE A 67 -16.65 2.80 12.16
C PHE A 67 -18.03 3.44 12.42
N CYS A 68 -19.00 3.20 11.54
CA CYS A 68 -20.38 3.66 11.68
C CYS A 68 -21.04 3.12 12.94
N GLU A 69 -20.88 1.83 13.24
CA GLU A 69 -21.38 1.19 14.46
C GLU A 69 -20.84 1.90 15.71
N LYS A 70 -19.54 2.15 15.78
CA LYS A 70 -18.93 2.90 16.91
C LYS A 70 -19.47 4.32 17.03
N LEU A 71 -19.68 5.02 15.92
CA LEU A 71 -20.30 6.35 15.96
C LEU A 71 -21.75 6.29 16.47
N GLN A 72 -22.52 5.28 16.05
CA GLN A 72 -23.89 5.08 16.53
C GLN A 72 -23.92 4.76 18.03
N GLU A 73 -23.00 3.94 18.52
CA GLU A 73 -22.85 3.65 19.95
C GLU A 73 -22.59 4.93 20.76
N LEU A 74 -21.69 5.80 20.29
CA LEU A 74 -21.39 7.08 20.94
C LEU A 74 -22.60 8.02 21.01
N VAL A 75 -23.42 8.06 19.97
CA VAL A 75 -24.65 8.89 19.94
C VAL A 75 -25.76 8.27 20.80
N ARG A 76 -25.87 6.95 20.82
CA ARG A 76 -26.95 6.23 21.52
C ARG A 76 -26.71 6.11 23.02
N TYR A 77 -25.45 6.09 23.44
CA TYR A 77 -25.04 6.12 24.83
C TYR A 77 -24.12 7.31 25.05
N PRO A 78 -24.66 8.55 25.07
CA PRO A 78 -23.85 9.69 25.49
C PRO A 78 -23.30 9.36 26.87
N SER A 79 -21.98 9.45 27.02
CA SER A 79 -21.29 9.21 28.28
C SER A 79 -22.06 9.88 29.42
N GLN A 80 -22.30 9.16 30.52
CA GLN A 80 -23.00 9.65 31.72
C GLN A 80 -22.23 10.76 32.47
N SER A 81 -21.48 11.60 31.77
CA SER A 81 -20.71 12.72 32.30
C SER A 81 -21.43 14.06 32.18
N ASP A 82 -22.57 14.14 31.46
CA ASP A 82 -23.28 15.39 31.20
C ASP A 82 -24.64 15.46 31.92
N ALA A 83 -24.66 15.09 33.21
CA ALA A 83 -25.76 15.34 34.14
C ALA A 83 -25.26 16.07 35.38
#